data_AF-A0A9D5M2G4-F1
#
_entry.id   AF-A0A9D5M2G4-F1
#
_cell.length_a   1.000
_cell.length_b   1.000
_cell.length_c   1.000
_cell.angle_alpha   90.00
_cell.angle_beta   90.00
_cell.angle_gamma   90.00
#
_symmetry.space_group_name_H-M   'P 1'
#
loop_
_entity.id
_entity.type
_entity.pdbx_description
1 polymer ?
#
loop_
_entity_poly.entity_id
_entity_poly.type
_entity_poly.pdbx_seq_one_letter_code
_entity_poly.pdbx_strand_id
1 'polypeptide(L)' 'MKNIIKIKKRGDDGYKIISIRIKENILKKIDHISAESNHSRNELINILLENSIDNIEIEE' A
#
# COMPACT_ATOMS: atom_id res chain seq x y z
N MET A 1 -14.79 31.32 -19.56
CA MET A 1 -13.83 30.22 -19.78
C MET A 1 -14.48 28.92 -19.32
N LYS A 2 -14.45 27.86 -20.15
CA LYS A 2 -15.12 26.59 -19.85
C LYS A 2 -14.17 25.73 -19.00
N ASN A 3 -14.49 25.51 -17.73
CA ASN A 3 -13.71 24.60 -16.88
C ASN A 3 -14.01 23.16 -17.32
N ILE A 4 -13.00 22.50 -17.92
CA ILE A 4 -13.09 21.11 -18.35
C ILE A 4 -12.62 20.24 -17.19
N ILE A 5 -13.53 19.44 -16.61
CA ILE A 5 -13.18 18.43 -15.60
C ILE A 5 -12.74 17.17 -16.34
N LYS A 6 -11.46 16.79 -16.21
CA LYS A 6 -10.94 15.53 -16.75
C LYS A 6 -11.24 14.40 -15.74
N ILE A 7 -12.18 13.53 -16.09
CA ILE A 7 -12.47 12.32 -15.30
C ILE A 7 -11.53 11.21 -15.79
N LYS A 8 -10.61 10.76 -14.93
CA LYS A 8 -9.80 9.55 -15.20
C LYS A 8 -10.68 8.32 -15.07
N LYS A 9 -10.45 7.30 -15.91
CA LYS A 9 -11.10 5.99 -15.75
C LYS A 9 -10.64 5.38 -14.42
N ARG A 10 -11.57 4.80 -13.65
CA ARG A 10 -11.25 4.07 -12.40
C ARG A 10 -10.23 2.96 -12.71
N GLY A 11 -9.15 2.88 -11.92
CA GLY A 11 -8.12 1.83 -12.01
C GLY A 11 -6.86 2.18 -12.82
N ASP A 12 -6.69 3.44 -13.21
CA ASP A 12 -5.51 3.92 -13.99
C ASP A 12 -4.57 4.79 -13.13
N ASP A 13 -4.48 4.49 -11.83
CA ASP A 13 -3.63 5.16 -10.85
C ASP A 13 -2.30 4.43 -10.57
N GLY A 14 -2.07 3.30 -11.25
CA GLY A 14 -0.87 2.48 -11.08
C GLY A 14 -0.95 1.45 -9.95
N TYR A 15 -2.07 1.39 -9.20
CA TYR A 15 -2.25 0.44 -8.11
C TYR A 15 -3.19 -0.71 -8.53
N LYS A 16 -2.91 -1.92 -8.02
CA LYS A 16 -3.77 -3.10 -8.20
C LYS A 16 -4.24 -3.61 -6.85
N ILE A 17 -5.53 -3.92 -6.75
CA ILE A 17 -6.10 -4.56 -5.56
C ILE A 17 -5.78 -6.04 -5.63
N ILE A 18 -5.09 -6.54 -4.60
CA ILE A 18 -4.79 -7.96 -4.41
C ILE A 18 -5.25 -8.39 -3.01
N SER A 19 -5.63 -9.66 -2.87
CA SER A 19 -5.92 -10.27 -1.57
C SER A 19 -4.73 -11.12 -1.15
N ILE A 20 -4.15 -10.85 0.02
CA ILE A 20 -3.01 -11.59 0.57
C ILE A 20 -3.32 -12.15 1.95
N ARG A 21 -2.65 -13.24 2.35
CA ARG A 21 -2.69 -13.76 3.72
C ARG A 21 -1.43 -13.33 4.45
N ILE A 22 -1.60 -12.56 5.52
CA ILE A 22 -0.50 -12.10 6.39
C ILE A 22 -0.69 -12.64 7.81
N LYS A 23 0.42 -12.75 8.55
CA LYS A 23 0.36 -13.15 9.97
C LYS A 23 -0.35 -12.07 10.78
N GLU A 24 -1.22 -12.47 11.69
CA GLU A 24 -2.03 -11.56 12.53
C GLU A 24 -1.16 -10.59 13.33
N ASN A 25 -0.02 -11.06 13.85
CA ASN A 25 0.90 -10.22 14.62
C ASN A 25 1.55 -9.11 13.78
N ILE A 26 1.79 -9.34 12.48
CA ILE A 26 2.31 -8.32 11.56
C ILE A 26 1.22 -7.28 11.29
N LEU A 27 -0.02 -7.71 11.04
CA LEU A 27 -1.15 -6.80 10.86
C LEU A 27 -1.35 -5.89 12.08
N LYS A 28 -1.31 -6.46 13.30
CA LYS A 28 -1.42 -5.66 14.54
C LYS A 28 -0.34 -4.58 14.67
N LYS A 29 0.90 -4.87 14.24
CA LYS A 29 1.99 -3.88 14.24
C LYS A 29 1.71 -2.76 13.24
N ILE A 30 1.24 -3.11 12.04
CA ILE A 30 0.87 -2.13 11.00
C ILE A 30 -0.30 -1.26 11.49
N ASP A 31 -1.30 -1.86 12.14
CA ASP A 31 -2.44 -1.13 12.70
C ASP A 31 -2.01 -0.12 13.78
N HIS A 32 -1.07 -0.50 14.65
CA HIS A 32 -0.50 0.42 15.64
C HIS A 32 0.21 1.60 14.97
N ILE A 33 1.09 1.33 14.00
CA ILE A 33 1.81 2.38 13.27
C ILE A 33 0.83 3.29 12.52
N SER A 34 -0.22 2.73 11.92
CA SER A 34 -1.28 3.50 11.24
C SER A 34 -1.97 4.46 12.19
N ALA A 35 -2.28 4.02 13.42
CA ALA A 35 -2.91 4.86 14.43
C ALA A 35 -2.02 6.03 14.89
N GLU A 36 -0.70 5.84 14.92
CA GLU A 36 0.25 6.88 15.36
C GLU A 36 0.69 7.83 14.25
N SER A 37 0.76 7.35 13.01
CA SER A 37 1.41 8.08 11.89
C SER A 37 0.44 8.84 10.98
N ASN A 38 -0.87 8.74 11.21
CA ASN A 38 -1.92 9.32 10.34
C ASN A 38 -1.86 8.84 8.87
N HIS A 39 -1.21 7.70 8.62
CA HIS A 39 -1.20 7.02 7.33
C HIS A 39 -2.21 5.86 7.31
N SER A 40 -2.76 5.57 6.15
CA SER A 40 -3.62 4.39 6.00
C SER A 40 -2.81 3.10 6.05
N ARG A 41 -3.42 2.00 6.49
CA ARG A 41 -2.79 0.67 6.48
C ARG A 41 -2.26 0.28 5.10
N ASN A 42 -3.02 0.54 4.03
CA ASN A 42 -2.62 0.21 2.67
C ASN A 42 -1.41 1.03 2.21
N GLU A 43 -1.37 2.30 2.57
CA GLU A 43 -0.25 3.19 2.27
C GLU A 43 1.01 2.74 3.01
N LEU A 44 0.91 2.43 4.30
CA LEU A 44 2.03 1.88 5.07
C LEU A 44 2.52 0.56 4.50
N ILE A 45 1.61 -0.34 4.11
CA ILE A 45 1.98 -1.61 3.45
C ILE A 45 2.77 -1.36 2.17
N ASN A 46 2.33 -0.42 1.32
CA ASN A 46 3.05 -0.08 0.09
C ASN A 46 4.46 0.47 0.40
N ILE A 47 4.57 1.42 1.34
CA ILE A 47 5.87 1.99 1.75
C ILE A 47 6.80 0.89 2.25
N LEU A 48 6.31 0.00 3.12
CA LEU A 48 7.10 -1.10 3.66
C LEU A 48 7.56 -2.07 2.56
N LEU A 49 6.66 -2.42 1.63
CA LEU A 49 6.97 -3.30 0.50
C LEU A 49 7.99 -2.68 -0.46
N GLU A 50 7.83 -1.41 -0.82
CA GLU A 50 8.77 -0.67 -1.68
C GLU A 50 10.18 -0.65 -1.08
N ASN A 51 10.31 -0.44 0.23
CA ASN A 51 11.62 -0.49 0.90
C ASN A 51 12.20 -1.92 1.03
N SER A 52 11.34 -2.94 0.97
CA SER A 52 11.75 -4.34 1.19
C SER A 52 12.11 -5.07 -0.10
N ILE A 53 11.55 -4.68 -1.24
CA ILE A 53 11.66 -5.44 -2.50
C ILE A 53 13.10 -5.56 -3.00
N ASP A 54 13.93 -4.54 -2.74
CA ASP A 54 15.33 -4.51 -3.16
C ASP A 54 16.25 -5.36 -2.27
N ASN A 55 15.75 -5.85 -1.13
CA ASN A 55 16.50 -6.56 -0.09
C ASN A 55 15.98 -7.99 0.11
N ILE A 56 15.81 -8.74 -0.98
CA ILE A 56 15.32 -10.13 -0.96
C ILE A 56 16.43 -11.07 -1.43
N GLU A 57 16.74 -12.07 -0.60
CA GLU A 57 17.55 -13.23 -0.96
C GLU A 57 16.64 -14.46 -1.07
N ILE A 58 16.86 -15.28 -2.09
CA ILE A 58 16.12 -16.53 -2.32
C ILE A 58 17.07 -17.68 -1.96
N GLU A 59 16.71 -18.44 -0.94
CA GLU A 59 17.38 -19.69 -0.60
C GLU A 59 16.63 -20.88 -1.24
N GLU A 60 17.39 -21.86 -1.75
CA GLU A 60 16.86 -23.13 -2.30
C GLU A 60 16.56 -24.17 -1.20
#